data_AF-A0A9E3TU94-F1
#
_entry.id   AF-A0A9E3TU94-F1
#
_cell.length_a   1.000
_cell.length_b   1.000
_cell.length_c   1.000
_cell.angle_alpha   90.00
_cell.angle_beta   90.00
_cell.angle_gamma   90.00
#
_symmetry.space_group_name_H-M   'P 1'
#
loop_
_entity.id
_entity.type
_entity.pdbx_description
1 polymer ?
#
loop_
_entity_poly.entity_id
_entity_poly.type
_entity_poly.pdbx_seq_one_letter_code
_entity_poly.pdbx_strand_id
1 'polypeptide(L)'
;MNDELVPQPLLPGATRPPFKSVKKKVRSKDGELSTPQQDDSRPAISAGEQNLQRLQRLQDLMQDAITEPNPLQSNLRATAGDVLALAYRLQQAISTGVEHAAADVAQFEKLVPSIELYLKLTRQADRFAQIDFRLFESRHGKSPVS
;
A
#
# COMPACT_ATOMS: atom_id res chain seq x y z
N MET A 1 17.90 6.81 -46.93
CA MET A 1 19.09 7.08 -46.10
C MET A 1 18.77 6.50 -44.74
N ASN A 2 19.23 5.27 -44.49
CA ASN A 2 18.98 4.56 -43.26
C ASN A 2 20.16 4.82 -42.33
N ASP A 3 19.94 5.58 -41.27
CA ASP A 3 20.92 5.74 -40.18
C ASP A 3 20.95 4.44 -39.37
N GLU A 4 22.02 3.67 -39.55
CA GLU A 4 22.36 2.53 -38.71
C GLU A 4 22.80 3.03 -37.32
N LEU A 5 21.99 2.75 -36.29
CA LEU A 5 22.40 2.89 -34.90
C LEU A 5 23.47 1.83 -34.59
N VAL A 6 24.73 2.29 -34.53
CA VAL A 6 25.86 1.53 -34.00
C VAL A 6 25.69 1.33 -32.49
N PRO A 7 25.73 0.09 -31.94
CA PRO A 7 25.70 -0.12 -30.50
C PRO A 7 27.06 0.21 -29.87
N GLN A 8 27.05 1.08 -28.86
CA GLN A 8 28.23 1.40 -28.06
C GLN A 8 28.70 0.18 -27.23
N PRO A 9 30.01 -0.05 -27.08
CA PRO A 9 30.55 -1.07 -26.20
C PRO A 9 30.41 -0.68 -24.72
N LEU A 10 29.97 -1.63 -23.90
CA LEU A 10 29.91 -1.52 -22.43
C LEU A 10 31.33 -1.44 -21.85
N LEU A 11 31.62 -0.38 -21.09
CA LEU A 11 32.87 -0.20 -20.37
C LEU A 11 33.04 -1.29 -19.27
N PRO A 12 34.21 -1.94 -19.15
CA PRO A 12 34.51 -2.86 -18.07
C PRO A 12 35.09 -2.11 -16.88
N GLY A 13 34.37 -2.06 -15.75
CA GLY A 13 34.96 -1.50 -14.52
C GLY A 13 33.97 -0.94 -13.52
N ALA A 14 33.24 -1.80 -12.83
CA ALA A 14 32.66 -1.47 -11.53
C ALA A 14 33.01 -2.59 -10.55
N THR A 15 34.19 -2.47 -9.95
CA THR A 15 34.67 -3.31 -8.85
C THR A 15 33.73 -3.18 -7.66
N ARG A 16 33.04 -4.27 -7.31
CA ARG A 16 32.29 -4.37 -6.05
C ARG A 16 33.28 -4.34 -4.86
N PRO A 17 33.06 -3.53 -3.82
CA PRO A 17 33.88 -3.60 -2.62
C PRO A 17 33.62 -4.92 -1.86
N PRO A 18 34.64 -5.50 -1.19
CA PRO A 18 34.51 -6.76 -0.49
C PRO A 18 33.71 -6.59 0.82
N PHE A 19 32.68 -7.42 1.00
CA PHE A 19 31.98 -7.55 2.27
C PHE A 19 32.94 -8.10 3.33
N LYS A 20 33.33 -7.27 4.31
CA LYS A 20 34.08 -7.72 5.49
C LYS A 20 33.15 -8.56 6.37
N SER A 21 33.43 -9.86 6.45
CA SER A 21 32.76 -10.79 7.36
C SER A 21 33.10 -10.44 8.81
N VAL A 22 32.14 -9.84 9.52
CA VAL A 22 32.26 -9.63 10.97
C VAL A 22 32.00 -10.96 11.68
N LYS A 23 33.07 -11.63 12.12
CA LYS A 23 32.99 -12.77 13.05
C LYS A 23 32.59 -12.25 14.44
N LYS A 24 31.28 -12.23 14.73
CA LYS A 24 30.78 -11.99 16.09
C LYS A 24 30.99 -13.27 16.92
N LYS A 25 32.01 -13.22 17.78
CA LYS A 25 32.28 -14.20 18.83
C LYS A 25 31.24 -14.00 19.94
N VAL A 26 30.12 -14.73 19.87
CA VAL A 26 29.13 -14.76 20.96
C VAL A 26 29.58 -15.81 21.97
N ARG A 27 30.01 -15.31 23.12
CA ARG A 27 30.38 -16.05 24.32
C ARG A 27 29.08 -16.55 24.96
N SER A 28 28.88 -17.86 24.96
CA SER A 28 27.84 -18.49 25.79
C SER A 28 28.12 -18.19 27.26
N LYS A 29 27.13 -17.63 27.94
CA LYS A 29 26.97 -17.77 29.38
C LYS A 29 25.48 -17.68 29.70
N ASP A 30 25.06 -18.67 30.46
CA ASP A 30 23.70 -18.98 30.85
C ASP A 30 23.00 -17.76 31.47
N GLY A 31 21.77 -17.53 31.03
CA GLY A 31 20.96 -16.40 31.45
C GLY A 31 19.60 -16.50 30.79
N GLU A 32 18.72 -17.28 31.43
CA GLU A 32 17.27 -17.22 31.38
C GLU A 32 16.65 -16.83 30.03
N LEU A 33 16.19 -17.86 29.31
CA LEU A 33 15.29 -17.73 28.18
C LEU A 33 13.91 -17.26 28.69
N SER A 34 13.78 -15.97 29.03
CA SER A 34 12.47 -15.34 29.08
C SER A 34 12.00 -15.18 27.64
N THR A 35 11.31 -16.19 27.14
CA THR A 35 10.46 -16.08 25.96
C THR A 35 9.61 -14.81 26.13
N PRO A 36 9.66 -13.81 25.24
CA PRO A 36 8.60 -12.82 25.22
C PRO A 36 7.33 -13.60 24.92
N GLN A 37 6.51 -13.78 25.95
CA GLN A 37 5.20 -14.40 25.87
C GLN A 37 4.38 -13.48 24.98
N GLN A 38 4.41 -13.77 23.68
CA GLN A 38 3.59 -13.15 22.68
C GLN A 38 2.16 -13.47 23.08
N ASP A 39 1.46 -12.44 23.55
CA ASP A 39 0.06 -12.48 23.89
C ASP A 39 -0.72 -12.75 22.59
N ASP A 40 -0.91 -14.03 22.28
CA ASP A 40 -1.62 -14.56 21.10
C ASP A 40 -3.14 -14.32 21.16
N SER A 41 -3.60 -13.41 22.02
CA SER A 41 -5.01 -13.10 22.27
C SER A 41 -5.65 -12.20 21.21
N ARG A 42 -5.07 -12.04 20.01
CA ARG A 42 -5.76 -11.36 18.90
C ARG A 42 -6.68 -12.37 18.20
N PRO A 43 -8.00 -12.19 18.22
CA PRO A 43 -8.88 -13.08 17.47
C PRO A 43 -8.47 -13.01 15.99
N ALA A 44 -8.19 -14.18 15.41
CA ALA A 44 -7.88 -14.31 14.00
C ALA A 44 -9.15 -13.97 13.20
N ILE A 45 -9.32 -12.68 12.89
CA ILE A 45 -10.43 -12.19 12.08
C ILE A 45 -10.35 -12.90 10.73
N SER A 46 -11.38 -13.68 10.39
CA SER A 46 -11.44 -14.42 9.13
C SER A 46 -11.38 -13.46 7.94
N ALA A 47 -10.87 -13.92 6.79
CA ALA A 47 -10.77 -13.09 5.59
C ALA A 47 -12.14 -12.50 5.16
N GLY A 48 -13.23 -13.22 5.44
CA GLY A 48 -14.61 -12.75 5.25
C GLY A 48 -14.97 -11.58 6.17
N GLU A 49 -14.67 -11.69 7.46
CA GLU A 49 -14.92 -10.61 8.43
C GLU A 49 -14.08 -9.36 8.15
N GLN A 50 -12.82 -9.52 7.70
CA GLN A 50 -11.98 -8.38 7.29
C GLN A 50 -12.57 -7.65 6.07
N ASN A 51 -13.15 -8.39 5.12
CA ASN A 51 -13.81 -7.80 3.96
C ASN A 51 -15.07 -7.03 4.34
N LEU A 52 -15.89 -7.57 5.25
CA LEU A 52 -17.06 -6.87 5.79
C LEU A 52 -16.67 -5.58 6.51
N GLN A 53 -15.62 -5.61 7.33
CA GLN A 53 -15.10 -4.41 7.99
C GLN A 53 -14.62 -3.35 7.01
N ARG A 54 -13.95 -3.74 5.92
CA ARG A 54 -13.52 -2.80 4.87
C ARG A 54 -14.71 -2.16 4.16
N LEU A 55 -15.74 -2.94 3.82
CA LEU A 55 -16.96 -2.44 3.20
C LEU A 55 -17.73 -1.49 4.13
N GLN A 56 -17.81 -1.83 5.41
CA GLN A 56 -18.45 -0.98 6.40
C GLN A 56 -17.72 0.37 6.52
N ARG A 57 -16.38 0.35 6.63
CA ARG A 57 -15.60 1.60 6.65
C ARG A 57 -15.77 2.45 5.40
N LEU A 58 -15.93 1.81 4.23
CA LEU A 58 -16.20 2.52 2.98
C LEU A 58 -17.57 3.20 3.02
N GLN A 59 -18.59 2.51 3.53
CA GLN A 59 -19.93 3.08 3.72
C GLN A 59 -19.90 4.24 4.71
N ASP A 60 -19.20 4.09 5.84
CA ASP A 60 -19.05 5.16 6.84
C ASP A 60 -18.41 6.41 6.21
N LEU A 61 -17.34 6.24 5.43
CA LEU A 61 -16.68 7.33 4.70
C LEU A 61 -17.61 8.06 3.72
N MET A 62 -18.43 7.30 2.99
CA MET A 62 -19.40 7.89 2.05
C MET A 62 -20.51 8.63 2.80
N GLN A 63 -20.95 8.10 3.94
CA GLN A 63 -21.97 8.73 4.78
C GLN A 63 -21.45 10.03 5.40
N ASP A 64 -20.21 10.02 5.90
CA ASP A 64 -19.52 11.21 6.44
C ASP A 64 -19.31 12.29 5.38
N ALA A 65 -19.16 11.91 4.11
CA ALA A 65 -19.10 12.87 3.02
C ALA A 65 -20.44 13.61 2.82
N ILE A 66 -21.57 12.92 2.99
CA ILE A 66 -22.92 13.50 2.81
C ILE A 66 -23.28 14.45 3.95
N THR A 67 -22.83 14.16 5.17
CA THR A 67 -23.13 14.96 6.36
C THR A 67 -22.17 16.13 6.56
N GLU A 68 -21.10 16.21 5.78
CA GLU A 68 -20.09 17.28 5.87
C GLU A 68 -20.67 18.63 5.39
N PRO A 69 -20.78 19.64 6.26
CA PRO A 69 -21.38 20.94 5.92
C PRO A 69 -20.55 21.74 4.91
N ASN A 70 -19.24 21.48 4.80
CA ASN A 70 -18.38 22.15 3.84
C ASN A 70 -18.46 21.47 2.47
N PRO A 71 -18.93 22.15 1.40
CA PRO A 71 -19.13 21.53 0.09
C PRO A 71 -17.82 21.05 -0.57
N LEU A 72 -16.70 21.76 -0.35
CA LEU A 72 -15.41 21.34 -0.90
C LEU A 72 -14.91 20.07 -0.21
N GLN A 73 -15.06 20.00 1.12
CA GLN A 73 -14.65 18.83 1.88
C GLN A 73 -15.57 17.64 1.63
N SER A 74 -16.87 17.86 1.55
CA SER A 74 -17.86 16.86 1.16
C SER A 74 -17.49 16.23 -0.19
N ASN A 75 -17.22 17.06 -1.22
CA ASN A 75 -16.79 16.58 -2.54
C ASN A 75 -15.46 15.82 -2.50
N LEU A 76 -14.49 16.28 -1.70
CA LEU A 76 -13.21 15.61 -1.53
C LEU A 76 -13.40 14.21 -0.93
N ARG A 77 -14.20 14.11 0.15
CA ARG A 77 -14.49 12.84 0.83
C ARG A 77 -15.30 11.90 -0.05
N ALA A 78 -16.28 12.41 -0.80
CA ALA A 78 -17.04 11.62 -1.77
C ALA A 78 -16.12 11.04 -2.86
N THR A 79 -15.25 11.87 -3.44
CA THR A 79 -14.28 11.43 -4.45
C THR A 79 -13.29 10.40 -3.87
N ALA A 80 -12.86 10.58 -2.62
CA ALA A 80 -12.01 9.61 -1.95
C ALA A 80 -12.73 8.27 -1.74
N GLY A 81 -14.00 8.29 -1.35
CA GLY A 81 -14.87 7.11 -1.25
C GLY A 81 -14.98 6.37 -2.58
N ASP A 82 -15.24 7.08 -3.67
CA ASP A 82 -15.34 6.50 -5.02
C ASP A 82 -14.04 5.82 -5.46
N VAL A 83 -12.90 6.48 -5.25
CA VAL A 83 -11.58 5.92 -5.57
C VAL A 83 -11.29 4.67 -4.75
N LEU A 84 -11.63 4.67 -3.46
CA LEU A 84 -11.47 3.49 -2.59
C LEU A 84 -12.40 2.35 -3.03
N ALA A 85 -13.62 2.65 -3.46
CA ALA A 85 -14.57 1.64 -3.94
C ALA A 85 -14.06 0.97 -5.22
N LEU A 86 -13.51 1.76 -6.15
CA LEU A 86 -12.85 1.24 -7.35
C LEU A 86 -11.62 0.40 -7.01
N ALA A 87 -10.77 0.88 -6.10
CA ALA A 87 -9.59 0.15 -5.65
C ALA A 87 -9.97 -1.20 -5.02
N TYR A 88 -11.04 -1.24 -4.20
CA TYR A 88 -11.54 -2.47 -3.59
C TYR A 88 -12.04 -3.48 -4.63
N ARG A 89 -12.84 -3.05 -5.61
CA ARG A 89 -13.28 -3.93 -6.71
C ARG A 89 -12.10 -4.47 -7.52
N LEU A 90 -11.10 -3.62 -7.77
CA LEU A 90 -9.91 -4.02 -8.51
C LEU A 90 -9.07 -5.02 -7.71
N GLN A 91 -8.95 -4.85 -6.39
CA GLN A 91 -8.31 -5.82 -5.50
C GLN A 91 -9.01 -7.18 -5.54
N GLN A 92 -10.34 -7.21 -5.54
CA GLN A 92 -11.11 -8.47 -5.67
C GLN A 92 -10.81 -9.15 -7.01
N ALA A 93 -10.88 -8.40 -8.11
CA ALA A 93 -10.58 -8.93 -9.44
C ALA A 93 -9.13 -9.47 -9.55
N ILE A 94 -8.15 -8.75 -8.98
CA ILE A 94 -6.75 -9.22 -8.91
C ILE A 94 -6.67 -10.50 -8.08
N SER A 95 -7.29 -10.55 -6.90
CA SER A 95 -7.22 -11.72 -6.01
C SER A 95 -7.79 -12.96 -6.70
N THR A 96 -8.97 -12.84 -7.30
CA THR A 96 -9.57 -13.91 -8.11
C THR A 96 -8.67 -14.27 -9.30
N GLY A 97 -8.13 -13.28 -10.02
CA GLY A 97 -7.22 -13.53 -11.14
C GLY A 97 -5.96 -14.29 -10.74
N VAL A 98 -5.37 -13.96 -9.58
CA VAL A 98 -4.17 -14.64 -9.04
C VAL A 98 -4.48 -16.09 -8.67
N GLU A 99 -5.64 -16.35 -8.05
CA GLU A 99 -6.09 -17.72 -7.74
C GLU A 99 -6.21 -18.58 -9.01
N HIS A 100 -6.67 -18.00 -10.12
CA HIS A 100 -6.82 -18.72 -11.40
C HIS A 100 -5.50 -18.85 -12.18
N ALA A 101 -4.61 -17.86 -12.08
CA ALA A 101 -3.34 -17.81 -12.81
C ALA A 101 -2.19 -18.55 -12.10
N ALA A 102 -2.44 -19.21 -10.96
CA ALA A 102 -1.43 -19.77 -10.07
C ALA A 102 -0.42 -20.75 -10.72
N ALA A 103 -0.71 -21.25 -11.92
CA ALA A 103 0.14 -22.18 -12.67
C ALA A 103 0.78 -21.59 -13.95
N ASP A 104 0.42 -20.39 -14.40
CA ASP A 104 0.86 -19.84 -15.69
C ASP A 104 1.31 -18.37 -15.58
N VAL A 105 2.63 -18.15 -15.72
CA VAL A 105 3.26 -16.82 -15.67
C VAL A 105 2.70 -15.88 -16.74
N ALA A 106 2.36 -16.38 -17.93
CA ALA A 106 1.82 -15.55 -19.00
C ALA A 106 0.39 -15.05 -18.69
N GLN A 107 -0.36 -15.77 -17.85
CA GLN A 107 -1.65 -15.30 -17.34
C GLN A 107 -1.47 -14.29 -16.20
N PHE A 108 -0.43 -14.47 -15.39
CA PHE A 108 -0.09 -13.50 -14.35
C PHE A 108 0.33 -12.14 -14.94
N GLU A 109 1.11 -12.12 -16.03
CA GLU A 109 1.50 -10.88 -16.71
C GLU A 109 0.30 -10.03 -17.16
N LYS A 110 -0.83 -10.66 -17.49
CA LYS A 110 -2.06 -9.95 -17.87
C LYS A 110 -2.70 -9.19 -16.69
N LEU A 111 -2.36 -9.54 -15.44
CA LEU A 111 -2.85 -8.87 -14.24
C LEU A 111 -2.02 -7.62 -13.88
N VAL A 112 -0.81 -7.48 -14.43
CA VAL A 112 0.11 -6.37 -14.13
C VAL A 112 -0.55 -5.00 -14.32
N PRO A 113 -1.28 -4.71 -15.42
CA PRO A 113 -1.95 -3.41 -15.58
C PRO A 113 -3.00 -3.13 -14.50
N SER A 114 -3.73 -4.16 -14.06
CA SER A 114 -4.70 -4.05 -12.97
C SER A 114 -4.03 -3.77 -11.64
N ILE A 115 -2.91 -4.43 -11.35
CA ILE A 115 -2.11 -4.19 -10.13
C ILE A 115 -1.57 -2.75 -10.13
N GLU A 116 -1.05 -2.28 -11.25
CA GLU A 116 -0.57 -0.89 -11.37
C GLU A 116 -1.69 0.13 -11.15
N LEU A 117 -2.85 -0.10 -11.74
CA LEU A 117 -4.02 0.76 -11.55
C LEU A 117 -4.47 0.75 -10.08
N TYR A 118 -4.49 -0.40 -9.42
CA TYR A 118 -4.79 -0.51 -7.99
C TYR A 118 -3.83 0.32 -7.14
N LEU A 119 -2.52 0.24 -7.41
CA LEU A 119 -1.52 1.04 -6.71
C LEU A 119 -1.65 2.54 -6.99
N LYS A 120 -2.10 2.94 -8.19
CA LYS A 120 -2.37 4.35 -8.51
C LYS A 120 -3.58 4.85 -7.71
N LEU A 121 -4.67 4.10 -7.68
CA LEU A 121 -5.90 4.47 -6.95
C LEU A 121 -5.66 4.57 -5.44
N THR A 122 -4.96 3.60 -4.85
CA THR A 122 -4.63 3.63 -3.41
C THR A 122 -3.76 4.84 -3.03
N ARG A 123 -2.75 5.18 -3.84
CA ARG A 123 -1.96 6.42 -3.64
C ARG A 123 -2.80 7.68 -3.80
N GLN A 124 -3.78 7.68 -4.70
CA GLN A 124 -4.68 8.82 -4.87
C GLN A 124 -5.62 8.99 -3.68
N ALA A 125 -6.16 7.90 -3.14
CA ALA A 125 -6.94 7.93 -1.91
C ALA A 125 -6.14 8.48 -0.72
N ASP A 126 -4.87 8.07 -0.58
CA ASP A 126 -3.97 8.59 0.45
C ASP A 126 -3.74 10.10 0.30
N ARG A 127 -3.54 10.59 -0.93
CA ARG A 127 -3.43 12.03 -1.20
C ARG A 127 -4.69 12.79 -0.78
N PHE A 128 -5.88 12.25 -1.04
CA PHE A 128 -7.12 12.88 -0.61
C PHE A 128 -7.24 12.92 0.92
N ALA A 129 -6.86 11.83 1.62
CA ALA A 129 -6.84 11.81 3.08
C ALA A 129 -5.89 12.87 3.66
N GLN A 130 -4.70 13.05 3.06
CA GLN A 130 -3.76 14.09 3.47
C GLN A 130 -4.30 15.50 3.24
N ILE A 131 -5.01 15.73 2.12
CA ILE A 131 -5.67 17.02 1.85
C ILE A 131 -6.78 17.27 2.86
N ASP A 132 -7.62 16.26 3.16
CA ASP A 132 -8.71 16.37 4.14
C ASP A 132 -8.16 16.74 5.53
N PHE A 133 -7.08 16.06 5.94
CA PHE A 133 -6.39 16.34 7.19
C PHE A 133 -5.86 17.79 7.26
N ARG A 134 -5.19 18.28 6.21
CA ARG A 134 -4.67 19.66 6.16
C ARG A 134 -5.80 20.70 6.15
N LEU A 135 -6.89 20.42 5.45
CA LEU A 135 -8.08 21.29 5.45
C LEU A 135 -8.71 21.35 6.85
N PHE A 136 -8.75 20.22 7.55
CA PHE A 136 -9.17 20.16 8.94
C PHE A 136 -8.26 20.99 9.86
N GLU A 137 -6.93 20.79 9.81
CA GLU A 137 -5.97 21.55 10.63
C GLU A 137 -6.04 23.06 10.39
N SER A 138 -6.11 23.46 9.12
CA SER A 138 -6.17 24.88 8.72
C SER A 138 -7.41 25.59 9.27
N ARG A 139 -8.52 24.87 9.47
CA ARG A 139 -9.77 25.42 10.03
C ARG A 139 -9.81 25.42 11.55
N HIS A 140 -9.15 24.45 12.18
CA HIS A 140 -9.12 24.32 13.64
C HIS A 140 -7.91 25.00 14.30
N GLY A 141 -7.15 25.81 13.54
CA GLY A 141 -6.15 26.72 14.10
C GLY A 141 -4.92 26.04 14.70
N LYS A 142 -4.69 24.74 14.42
CA LYS A 142 -3.42 24.11 14.76
C LYS A 142 -2.41 24.46 13.67
N SER A 143 -1.70 25.55 13.91
CA SER A 143 -0.42 25.83 13.25
C SER A 143 0.49 24.61 13.45
N PRO A 144 1.12 24.05 12.39
CA PRO A 144 2.15 23.05 12.59
C PRO A 144 3.25 23.70 13.45
N VAL A 145 3.51 23.07 14.59
CA VAL A 145 4.57 23.43 15.52
C VAL A 145 5.88 23.50 14.74
N SER A 146 6.56 24.64 14.90
CA SER A 146 7.87 24.99 14.35
C SER A 146 8.99 24.09 14.84
#